data_AF-A5JQ00-F1
#
_entry.id   AF-A5JQ00-F1
#
_cell.length_a   1.000
_cell.length_b   1.000
_cell.length_c   1.000
_cell.angle_alpha   90.00
_cell.angle_beta   90.00
_cell.angle_gamma   90.00
#
_symmetry.space_group_name_H-M   'P 1'
#
loop_
_entity.id
_entity.type
_entity.pdbx_description
1 polymer ?
#
loop_
_entity_poly.entity_id
_entity_poly.type
_entity_poly.pdbx_seq_one_letter_code
_entity_poly.pdbx_strand_id
1 'polypeptide(L)'
;ALLFITVYTADGFLNYVEDHCVFNSTKLDDIEYIRSYYYNKLEFTRFSSSVGKYVGYTEYGVRNAEYWNNLPGELSRMRNEKERYCLNNVGNDHEAAL
;
A
#
# COMPACT_ATOMS: atom_id res chain seq x y z
N ALA A 1 -50.17 9.53 0.60
CA ALA A 1 -48.97 9.82 1.41
C ALA A 1 -47.76 9.41 0.60
N LEU A 2 -46.93 10.37 0.16
CA LEU A 2 -45.68 10.10 -0.55
C LEU A 2 -44.65 9.63 0.48
N LEU A 3 -44.22 8.37 0.39
CA LEU A 3 -43.09 7.84 1.16
C LEU A 3 -41.79 8.38 0.54
N PHE A 4 -41.31 9.51 1.05
CA PHE A 4 -39.91 9.91 0.89
C PHE A 4 -39.06 9.05 1.82
N ILE A 5 -38.60 7.90 1.35
CA ILE A 5 -37.50 7.19 2.00
C ILE A 5 -36.25 7.97 1.64
N THR A 6 -35.88 8.95 2.47
CA THR A 6 -34.56 9.56 2.38
C THR A 6 -33.56 8.47 2.72
N VAL A 7 -32.94 7.89 1.69
CA VAL A 7 -31.72 7.11 1.88
C VAL A 7 -30.67 8.10 2.36
N TYR A 8 -30.50 8.19 3.67
CA TYR A 8 -29.34 8.83 4.27
C TYR A 8 -28.14 7.98 3.86
N THR A 9 -27.46 8.35 2.77
CA THR A 9 -26.09 7.89 2.61
C THR A 9 -25.32 8.50 3.76
N ALA A 10 -24.88 7.68 4.71
CA ALA A 10 -23.92 8.13 5.71
C ALA A 10 -22.66 8.50 4.92
N ASP A 11 -22.45 9.80 4.68
CA ASP A 11 -21.24 10.29 4.03
C ASP A 11 -20.06 9.96 4.96
N GLY A 12 -19.32 8.91 4.59
CA GLY A 12 -18.16 8.42 5.31
C GLY A 12 -16.89 8.71 4.51
N PHE A 13 -15.85 9.17 5.20
CA PHE A 13 -14.51 9.23 4.64
C PHE A 13 -13.78 7.93 4.99
N LEU A 14 -13.34 7.20 3.96
CA LEU A 14 -12.62 5.95 4.08
C LEU A 14 -11.12 6.21 3.87
N ASN A 15 -10.32 5.98 4.91
CA ASN A 15 -8.86 5.97 4.83
C ASN A 15 -8.37 4.54 5.09
N TYR A 16 -7.50 4.04 4.23
CA TYR A 16 -6.94 2.69 4.36
C TYR A 16 -5.56 2.59 3.71
N VAL A 17 -4.84 1.55 4.12
CA VAL A 17 -3.51 1.20 3.61
C VAL A 17 -3.58 -0.24 3.11
N GLU A 18 -3.00 -0.47 1.94
CA GLU A 18 -2.86 -1.80 1.38
C GLU A 18 -1.38 -2.16 1.25
N ASP A 19 -1.03 -3.35 1.73
CA ASP A 19 0.25 -4.00 1.52
C ASP A 19 0.06 -5.12 0.49
N HIS A 20 0.76 -5.01 -0.64
CA HIS A 20 0.75 -6.01 -1.71
C HIS A 20 2.12 -6.65 -1.85
N CYS A 21 2.13 -7.96 -2.06
CA CYS A 21 3.29 -8.73 -2.48
C CYS A 21 2.97 -9.29 -3.87
N VAL A 22 3.59 -8.74 -4.91
CA VAL A 22 3.45 -9.23 -6.28
C VAL A 22 4.62 -10.18 -6.56
N PHE A 23 4.34 -11.40 -6.97
CA PHE A 23 5.38 -12.42 -7.16
C PHE A 23 5.04 -13.36 -8.32
N ASN A 24 6.07 -13.90 -8.97
CA ASN A 24 5.95 -14.98 -9.96
C ASN A 24 6.65 -16.28 -9.52
N SER A 25 7.42 -16.21 -8.43
CA SER A 25 8.21 -17.29 -7.86
C SER A 25 8.49 -16.99 -6.38
N THR A 26 9.10 -17.93 -5.67
CA THR A 26 9.53 -17.76 -4.27
C THR A 26 10.89 -17.08 -4.13
N LYS A 27 11.58 -16.76 -5.23
CA LYS A 27 12.88 -16.08 -5.21
C LYS A 27 12.69 -14.60 -4.86
N LEU A 28 13.57 -14.07 -4.00
CA LEU A 28 13.48 -12.70 -3.55
C LEU A 28 13.46 -11.68 -4.70
N ASP A 29 14.30 -11.86 -5.72
CA ASP A 29 14.39 -10.91 -6.85
C ASP A 29 13.08 -10.82 -7.67
N ASP A 30 12.25 -11.87 -7.63
CA ASP A 30 10.97 -11.95 -8.33
C ASP A 30 9.79 -11.38 -7.53
N ILE A 31 10.02 -10.90 -6.31
CA ILE A 31 9.00 -10.35 -5.40
C ILE A 31 9.04 -8.81 -5.45
N GLU A 32 7.88 -8.18 -5.55
CA GLU A 32 7.70 -6.73 -5.40
C GLU A 32 6.77 -6.45 -4.22
N TYR A 33 7.26 -5.65 -3.27
CA TYR A 33 6.47 -5.14 -2.16
C TYR A 33 5.97 -3.74 -2.46
N ILE A 34 4.67 -3.52 -2.24
CA ILE A 34 4.00 -2.23 -2.46
C ILE A 34 3.17 -1.90 -1.23
N ARG A 35 3.36 -0.71 -0.67
CA ARG A 35 2.44 -0.12 0.33
C ARG A 35 1.77 1.11 -0.25
N SER A 36 0.45 1.06 -0.40
CA SER A 36 -0.36 2.13 -1.00
C SER A 36 -1.30 2.74 0.03
N TYR A 37 -1.37 4.07 0.10
CA TYR A 37 -2.24 4.80 1.01
C TYR A 37 -3.37 5.46 0.24
N TYR A 38 -4.61 5.22 0.69
CA TYR A 38 -5.82 5.64 0.01
C TYR A 38 -6.71 6.53 0.88
N TYR A 39 -7.40 7.46 0.21
CA TYR A 39 -8.51 8.20 0.75
C TYR A 39 -9.68 8.13 -0.23
N ASN A 40 -10.82 7.55 0.16
CA ASN A 40 -12.00 7.37 -0.69
C ASN A 40 -11.66 6.79 -2.08
N LYS A 41 -10.81 5.75 -2.12
CA LYS A 41 -10.28 5.08 -3.33
C LYS A 41 -9.28 5.90 -4.15
N LEU A 42 -8.99 7.13 -3.77
CA LEU A 42 -7.91 7.92 -4.36
C LEU A 42 -6.60 7.57 -3.66
N GLU A 43 -5.67 6.96 -4.40
CA GLU A 43 -4.32 6.77 -3.92
C GLU A 43 -3.62 8.11 -3.80
N PHE A 44 -3.05 8.40 -2.63
CA PHE A 44 -2.29 9.64 -2.43
C PHE A 44 -0.79 9.39 -2.31
N THR A 45 -0.32 8.31 -1.69
CA THR A 45 1.11 8.02 -1.53
C THR A 45 1.37 6.52 -1.64
N ARG A 46 2.49 6.12 -2.25
CA ARG A 46 2.94 4.73 -2.36
C ARG A 46 4.41 4.58 -2.02
N PHE A 47 4.77 3.52 -1.31
CA PHE A 47 6.12 2.95 -1.36
C PHE A 47 6.11 1.73 -2.27
N SER A 48 7.13 1.55 -3.11
CA SER A 48 7.37 0.30 -3.83
C SER A 48 8.84 -0.12 -3.70
N SER A 49 9.12 -1.41 -3.56
CA SER A 49 10.50 -1.89 -3.40
C SER A 49 11.34 -1.64 -4.66
N SER A 50 10.74 -1.67 -5.84
CA SER A 50 11.38 -1.32 -7.11
C SER A 50 11.88 0.13 -7.17
N VAL A 51 11.19 1.06 -6.51
CA VAL A 51 11.57 2.48 -6.44
C VAL A 51 12.41 2.78 -5.20
N GLY A 52 12.20 2.02 -4.12
CA GLY A 52 12.95 2.12 -2.87
C GLY A 52 12.67 3.39 -2.06
N LYS A 53 11.57 4.10 -2.34
CA LYS A 53 11.11 5.30 -1.63
C LYS A 53 9.62 5.56 -1.86
N TYR A 54 9.07 6.48 -1.06
CA TYR A 54 7.71 6.95 -1.23
C TYR A 54 7.57 7.88 -2.44
N VAL A 55 6.45 7.77 -3.16
CA VAL A 55 6.02 8.61 -4.28
C VAL A 55 4.61 9.10 -3.98
N GLY A 56 4.38 10.41 -4.15
CA GLY A 56 3.06 11.02 -4.01
C GLY A 56 2.34 11.17 -5.35
N TYR A 57 1.03 10.93 -5.37
CA TYR A 57 0.15 11.04 -6.56
C TYR A 57 -0.84 12.21 -6.47
N THR A 58 -0.91 12.85 -5.30
CA THR A 58 -1.68 14.07 -5.06
C THR A 58 -0.80 15.09 -4.36
N GLU A 59 -1.17 16.37 -4.33
CA GLU A 59 -0.40 17.40 -3.61
C GLU A 59 -0.21 17.06 -2.13
N TYR A 60 -1.26 16.52 -1.48
CA TYR A 60 -1.17 16.00 -0.12
C TYR A 60 -0.18 14.83 -0.03
N GLY A 61 -0.25 13.89 -0.96
CA GLY A 61 0.61 12.73 -0.99
C GLY A 61 2.08 13.02 -1.31
N VAL A 62 2.37 14.07 -2.09
CA VAL A 62 3.74 14.55 -2.37
C VAL A 62 4.38 15.06 -1.08
N ARG A 63 3.66 15.89 -0.30
CA ARG A 63 4.14 16.36 1.01
C ARG A 63 4.42 15.22 1.98
N ASN A 64 3.55 14.21 2.01
CA ASN A 64 3.77 13.02 2.83
C ASN A 64 4.99 12.22 2.37
N ALA A 65 5.15 12.02 1.06
CA ALA A 65 6.28 11.30 0.50
C ALA A 65 7.60 12.02 0.80
N GLU A 66 7.66 13.35 0.65
CA GLU A 66 8.82 14.15 1.02
C GLU A 66 9.17 14.01 2.50
N TYR A 67 8.18 14.09 3.39
CA TYR A 67 8.39 13.92 4.81
C TYR A 67 8.93 12.52 5.15
N TRP A 68 8.26 11.46 4.72
CA TRP A 68 8.66 10.08 5.04
C TRP A 68 9.99 9.68 4.42
N ASN A 69 10.31 10.18 3.22
CA ASN A 69 11.61 9.93 2.59
C ASN A 69 12.77 10.60 3.34
N ASN A 70 12.49 11.63 4.14
CA ASN A 70 13.47 12.29 5.00
C ASN A 70 13.53 11.73 6.42
N LEU A 71 12.79 10.64 6.72
CA LEU A 71 12.88 9.90 7.98
C LEU A 71 13.70 8.60 7.77
N PRO A 72 15.01 8.57 8.09
CA PRO A 72 15.89 7.45 7.74
C PRO A 72 15.42 6.11 8.32
N GLY A 73 14.91 6.11 9.55
CA GLY A 73 14.40 4.91 10.20
C GLY A 73 13.19 4.32 9.48
N GLU A 74 12.25 5.17 9.06
CA GLU A 74 11.05 4.73 8.37
C GLU A 74 11.36 4.25 6.95
N LEU A 75 12.15 5.01 6.20
CA LEU A 75 12.52 4.63 4.84
C LEU A 75 13.36 3.35 4.81
N SER A 76 14.29 3.18 5.77
CA SER A 76 15.06 1.95 5.93
C SER A 76 14.17 0.76 6.27
N ARG A 77 13.23 0.93 7.21
CA ARG A 77 12.25 -0.12 7.57
C ARG A 77 11.45 -0.56 6.34
N MET A 78 10.91 0.39 5.58
CA MET A 78 10.11 0.11 4.38
C MET A 78 10.89 -0.61 3.28
N ARG A 79 12.17 -0.30 3.09
CA ARG A 79 13.04 -1.03 2.14
C ARG A 79 13.23 -2.49 2.50
N ASN A 80 13.14 -2.83 3.78
CA ASN A 80 13.31 -4.20 4.26
C ASN A 80 11.99 -5.00 4.30
N GLU A 81 10.84 -4.37 4.07
CA GLU A 81 9.53 -5.06 4.12
C GLU A 81 9.37 -6.15 3.05
N LYS A 82 10.04 -6.01 1.90
CA LYS A 82 10.07 -7.05 0.88
C LYS A 82 10.60 -8.38 1.43
N GLU A 83 11.70 -8.35 2.17
CA GLU A 83 12.29 -9.54 2.80
C GLU A 83 11.53 -9.92 4.08
N ARG A 84 11.20 -8.93 4.92
CA ARG A 84 10.61 -9.16 6.24
C ARG A 84 9.17 -9.66 6.17
N TYR A 85 8.39 -9.15 5.21
CA TYR A 85 6.96 -9.45 5.08
C TYR A 85 6.71 -10.37 3.88
N CYS A 86 7.03 -9.95 2.65
CA CYS A 86 6.65 -10.73 1.48
C CYS A 86 7.36 -12.07 1.40
N LEU A 87 8.71 -12.11 1.46
CA LEU A 87 9.46 -13.35 1.33
C LEU A 87 9.01 -14.42 2.35
N ASN A 88 8.69 -14.00 3.58
CA ASN A 88 8.25 -14.90 4.64
C ASN A 88 6.84 -15.49 4.42
N ASN A 89 6.00 -14.89 3.56
CA ASN A 89 4.63 -15.36 3.30
C ASN A 89 4.47 -15.98 1.89
N VAL A 90 5.18 -15.44 0.89
CA VAL A 90 5.08 -15.87 -0.52
C VAL A 90 5.33 -17.37 -0.70
N GLY A 91 6.20 -17.99 0.11
CA GLY A 91 6.41 -19.44 0.07
C GLY A 91 5.13 -20.24 0.32
N ASN A 92 4.36 -19.86 1.35
CA ASN A 92 3.11 -20.52 1.70
C ASN A 92 2.03 -20.27 0.62
N ASP A 93 1.92 -19.03 0.14
CA ASP A 93 0.94 -18.65 -0.87
C ASP A 93 1.22 -19.32 -2.22
N HIS A 94 2.50 -19.42 -2.60
CA HIS A 94 2.93 -20.10 -3.81
C HIS A 94 2.67 -21.61 -3.76
N GLU A 95 2.90 -22.26 -2.61
CA GLU A 95 2.57 -23.69 -2.43
C GLU A 95 1.07 -23.94 -2.48
N ALA A 96 0.27 -23.10 -1.82
CA ALA A 96 -1.19 -23.24 -1.80
C ALA A 96 -1.87 -23.05 -3.17
N ALA A 97 -1.20 -22.40 -4.12
CA ALA A 97 -1.70 -22.13 -5.45
C ALA A 97 -1.40 -23.25 -6.48
N LEU A 98 -0.59 -24.26 -6.12
CA LEU A 98 -0.26 -25.43 -6.93
C LEU A 98 -1.22 -26.60 -6.66
#